data_AF-A0AA38GBJ9-F1
#
_entry.id   AF-A0AA38GBJ9-F1
#
_cell.length_a   1.000
_cell.length_b   1.000
_cell.length_c   1.000
_cell.angle_alpha   90.00
_cell.angle_beta   90.00
_cell.angle_gamma   90.00
#
_symmetry.space_group_name_H-M   'P 1'
#
loop_
_entity.id
_entity.type
_entity.pdbx_description
1 polymer ?
#
loop_
_entity_poly.entity_id
_entity_poly.type
_entity_poly.pdbx_seq_one_letter_code
_entity_poly.pdbx_strand_id
1 'polypeptide(L)'
;FRTAMWTGHIGRKKAHYIREFNPTREHDEKAYLGATIKGKARILVAQLRTGSHHLRCETSRWTIPKEDWERRICLFCSKGVVETEWHFVMECSAYDDICIQYENKLKVDGLEELFEGTKLQAT
;
A
#
# COMPACT_ATOMS: atom_id res chain seq x y z
N PHE A 1 9.90 23.94 22.59
CA PHE A 1 9.40 22.56 22.58
C PHE A 1 10.32 21.72 21.70
N ARG A 2 10.91 20.65 22.25
CA ARG A 2 12.11 19.97 21.68
C ARG A 2 11.75 19.08 20.49
N THR A 3 12.03 19.55 19.28
CA THR A 3 11.84 18.86 17.99
C THR A 3 12.50 17.47 17.94
N ALA A 4 13.67 17.32 18.59
CA ALA A 4 14.45 16.08 18.62
C ALA A 4 13.79 14.92 19.40
N MET A 5 12.96 15.21 20.41
CA MET A 5 12.26 14.18 21.17
C MET A 5 11.05 13.64 20.37
N TRP A 6 10.46 14.50 19.53
CA TRP A 6 9.34 14.20 18.66
C TRP A 6 9.76 13.29 17.49
N THR A 7 10.90 13.57 16.85
CA THR A 7 11.44 12.75 15.77
C THR A 7 11.82 11.34 16.24
N GLY A 8 12.46 11.20 17.40
CA GLY A 8 12.82 9.89 17.96
C GLY A 8 11.61 9.02 18.34
N HIS A 9 10.54 9.61 18.89
CA HIS A 9 9.32 8.86 19.24
C HIS A 9 8.54 8.40 18.01
N ILE A 10 8.44 9.26 17.00
CA ILE A 10 7.80 8.93 15.72
C ILE A 10 8.57 7.83 15.00
N GLY A 11 9.91 7.88 15.00
CA GLY A 11 10.75 6.85 14.40
C GLY A 11 10.48 5.46 15.00
N ARG A 12 10.40 5.34 16.33
CA ARG A 12 10.10 4.07 17.00
C ARG A 12 8.70 3.55 16.68
N LYS A 13 7.69 4.42 16.69
CA LYS A 13 6.31 4.03 16.32
C LYS A 13 6.22 3.59 14.86
N LYS A 14 6.90 4.30 13.95
CA LYS A 14 6.99 3.93 12.52
C LYS A 14 7.66 2.57 12.36
N ALA A 15 8.80 2.32 13.03
CA ALA A 15 9.50 1.05 12.97
C ALA A 15 8.65 -0.12 13.50
N HIS A 16 7.97 0.06 14.63
CA HIS A 16 7.02 -0.93 15.14
C HIS A 16 5.88 -1.18 14.15
N TYR A 17 5.33 -0.12 13.55
CA TYR A 17 4.27 -0.27 12.56
C TYR A 17 4.71 -1.07 11.33
N ILE A 18 5.88 -0.73 10.78
CA ILE A 18 6.47 -1.45 9.64
C ILE A 18 6.62 -2.92 10.01
N ARG A 19 7.29 -3.22 11.12
CA ARG A 19 7.61 -4.61 11.48
C ARG A 19 6.39 -5.48 11.75
N GLU A 20 5.39 -4.96 12.46
CA GLU A 20 4.27 -5.77 12.97
C GLU A 20 3.02 -5.71 12.09
N PHE A 21 2.80 -4.60 11.36
CA PHE A 21 1.52 -4.36 10.71
C PHE A 21 1.59 -4.34 9.18
N ASN A 22 2.65 -3.82 8.57
CA ASN A 22 2.79 -3.83 7.10
C ASN A 22 4.27 -3.68 6.68
N PRO A 23 5.07 -4.76 6.73
CA PRO A 23 6.51 -4.71 6.44
C PRO A 23 6.84 -4.49 4.97
N THR A 24 5.89 -4.74 4.07
CA THR A 24 6.08 -4.61 2.62
C THR A 24 5.72 -3.22 2.10
N ARG A 25 5.16 -2.35 2.94
CA ARG A 25 4.70 -1.03 2.50
C ARG A 25 5.86 -0.05 2.36
N GLU A 26 6.03 0.47 1.16
CA GLU A 26 6.98 1.53 0.89
C GLU A 26 6.50 2.85 1.50
N HIS A 27 7.32 3.39 2.42
CA HIS A 27 7.01 4.57 3.23
C HIS A 27 7.65 5.87 2.71
N ASP A 28 8.13 5.84 1.47
CA ASP A 28 8.80 6.96 0.81
C ASP A 28 7.81 7.99 0.24
N GLU A 29 8.37 9.09 -0.25
CA GLU A 29 7.63 10.19 -0.84
C GLU A 29 6.79 9.70 -2.02
N LYS A 30 5.54 10.17 -2.07
CA LYS A 30 4.45 9.49 -2.76
C LYS A 30 4.41 9.89 -4.24
N ALA A 31 4.91 9.03 -5.13
CA ALA A 31 4.93 9.24 -6.58
C ALA A 31 3.55 9.64 -7.17
N TYR A 32 2.45 9.09 -6.64
CA TYR A 32 1.09 9.45 -7.07
C TYR A 32 0.71 10.92 -6.84
N LEU A 33 1.43 11.68 -6.01
CA LEU A 33 1.22 13.12 -5.84
C LEU A 33 1.69 13.91 -7.07
N GLY A 34 2.78 13.47 -7.71
CA GLY A 34 3.30 14.05 -8.94
C GLY A 34 2.65 13.49 -10.21
N ALA A 35 2.00 12.33 -10.13
CA ALA A 35 1.39 11.69 -11.29
C ALA A 35 0.24 12.52 -11.89
N THR A 36 0.13 12.51 -13.23
CA THR A 36 -0.95 13.19 -13.98
C THR A 36 -2.20 12.30 -14.02
N ILE A 37 -2.81 12.09 -12.85
CA ILE A 37 -4.04 11.30 -12.68
C ILE A 37 -5.25 12.16 -12.32
N LYS A 38 -6.45 11.73 -12.75
CA LYS A 38 -7.72 12.40 -12.43
C LYS A 38 -7.94 12.47 -10.92
N GLY A 39 -8.63 13.52 -10.44
CA GLY A 39 -8.86 13.73 -9.01
C GLY A 39 -9.48 12.54 -8.28
N LYS A 40 -10.51 11.90 -8.86
CA LYS A 40 -11.13 10.69 -8.28
C LYS A 40 -10.17 9.50 -8.18
N ALA A 41 -9.35 9.29 -9.21
CA ALA A 41 -8.32 8.27 -9.22
C ALA A 41 -7.26 8.51 -8.13
N ARG A 42 -6.84 9.78 -7.97
CA ARG A 42 -5.91 10.18 -6.90
C ARG A 42 -6.43 9.86 -5.51
N ILE A 43 -7.72 10.05 -5.26
CA ILE A 43 -8.34 9.70 -3.97
C ILE A 43 -8.26 8.18 -3.74
N LEU A 44 -8.59 7.36 -4.74
CA LEU A 44 -8.51 5.90 -4.62
C LEU A 44 -7.08 5.42 -4.36
N VAL A 45 -6.10 5.93 -5.11
CA VAL A 45 -4.68 5.62 -4.89
C VAL A 45 -4.23 6.08 -3.50
N ALA A 46 -4.67 7.26 -3.05
CA ALA A 46 -4.38 7.74 -1.72
C ALA A 46 -4.98 6.83 -0.64
N GLN A 47 -6.22 6.37 -0.81
CA GLN A 47 -6.88 5.45 0.13
C GLN A 47 -6.14 4.12 0.23
N LEU A 48 -5.75 3.54 -0.91
CA LEU A 48 -4.90 2.35 -0.96
C LEU A 48 -3.58 2.61 -0.22
N ARG A 49 -2.85 3.67 -0.58
CA ARG A 49 -1.55 4.01 0.03
C ARG A 49 -1.61 4.51 1.47
N THR A 50 -2.78 4.83 2.02
CA THR A 50 -2.93 5.25 3.43
C THR A 50 -3.48 4.16 4.32
N GLY A 51 -3.89 3.00 3.80
CA GLY A 51 -4.56 1.97 4.61
C GLY A 51 -6.02 2.32 4.89
N SER A 52 -6.66 3.13 4.04
CA SER A 52 -8.08 3.48 4.13
C SER A 52 -8.92 2.57 3.22
N HIS A 53 -8.71 1.26 3.32
CA HIS A 53 -9.35 0.22 2.50
C HIS A 53 -9.65 -1.03 3.33
N HIS A 54 -10.33 -2.01 2.71
CA HIS A 54 -10.83 -3.21 3.39
C HIS A 54 -10.00 -4.49 3.16
N LEU A 55 -8.87 -4.41 2.43
CA LEU A 55 -7.95 -5.54 2.25
C LEU A 55 -7.47 -6.11 3.60
N ARG A 56 -7.19 -7.42 3.63
CA ARG A 56 -6.80 -8.16 4.83
C ARG A 56 -5.53 -7.63 5.47
N CYS A 57 -4.55 -7.13 4.71
CA CYS A 57 -3.35 -6.49 5.28
C CYS A 57 -3.71 -5.41 6.32
N GLU A 58 -4.81 -4.69 6.11
CA GLU A 58 -5.30 -3.65 7.01
C GLU A 58 -6.41 -4.16 7.94
N THR A 59 -7.43 -4.89 7.47
CA THR A 59 -8.59 -5.23 8.31
C THR A 59 -8.27 -6.28 9.36
N SER A 60 -7.46 -7.29 9.02
CA SER A 60 -7.09 -8.38 9.94
C SER A 60 -6.21 -7.94 11.12
N ARG A 61 -5.66 -6.71 11.10
CA ARG A 61 -4.91 -6.18 12.25
C ARG A 61 -5.80 -5.83 13.44
N TRP A 62 -7.10 -5.62 13.19
CA TRP A 62 -8.09 -5.16 14.16
C TRP A 62 -8.89 -6.34 14.76
N THR A 63 -8.61 -7.57 14.34
CA THR A 63 -9.27 -8.77 14.86
C THR A 63 -8.82 -9.05 16.30
N ILE A 64 -9.65 -9.81 17.01
CA ILE A 64 -9.35 -10.31 18.36
C ILE A 64 -9.55 -11.83 18.35
N PRO A 65 -8.49 -12.64 18.50
CA PRO A 65 -7.08 -12.23 18.60
C PRO A 65 -6.56 -11.58 17.31
N LYS A 66 -5.51 -10.77 17.43
CA LYS A 66 -4.85 -10.15 16.27
C LYS A 66 -4.26 -11.22 15.37
N GLU A 67 -4.45 -11.06 14.07
CA GLU A 67 -3.88 -11.97 13.07
C GLU A 67 -2.46 -11.49 12.66
N ASP A 68 -1.51 -12.42 12.76
CA ASP A 68 -0.11 -12.22 12.32
C ASP A 68 -0.05 -11.85 10.84
N TRP A 69 0.94 -11.07 10.44
CA TRP A 69 1.07 -10.55 9.07
C TRP A 69 1.01 -11.66 8.02
N GLU A 70 1.76 -12.73 8.25
CA GLU A 70 1.90 -13.89 7.36
C GLU A 70 0.58 -14.65 7.19
N ARG A 71 -0.39 -14.46 8.10
CA ARG A 71 -1.70 -15.10 8.06
C ARG A 71 -2.74 -14.28 7.33
N ARG A 72 -2.48 -13.01 7.02
CA ARG A 72 -3.41 -12.10 6.31
C ARG A 72 -3.51 -12.40 4.81
N ILE A 73 -3.72 -13.67 4.48
CA ILE A 73 -3.77 -14.25 3.14
C ILE A 73 -4.98 -13.72 2.36
N CYS A 74 -4.80 -13.50 1.06
CA CYS A 74 -5.88 -13.17 0.13
C CYS A 74 -6.89 -14.30 0.06
N LEU A 75 -8.17 -13.96 0.23
CA LEU A 75 -9.28 -14.92 0.20
C LEU A 75 -9.88 -15.10 -1.20
N PHE A 76 -9.50 -14.25 -2.15
CA PHE A 76 -10.10 -14.22 -3.49
C PHE A 76 -9.30 -15.01 -4.51
N CYS A 77 -7.96 -15.05 -4.39
CA CYS A 77 -7.13 -15.88 -5.25
C CYS A 77 -6.67 -17.15 -4.54
N SER A 78 -6.26 -18.16 -5.32
CA SER A 78 -5.74 -19.44 -4.84
C SER A 78 -4.23 -19.44 -4.60
N LYS A 79 -3.55 -18.29 -4.67
CA LYS A 79 -2.08 -18.19 -4.55
C LYS A 79 -1.56 -18.39 -3.13
N GLY A 80 -2.41 -18.26 -2.11
CA GLY A 80 -2.02 -18.43 -0.71
C GLY A 80 -1.00 -17.40 -0.23
N VAL A 81 -1.01 -16.19 -0.81
CA VAL A 81 -0.09 -15.08 -0.47
C VAL A 81 -0.81 -14.02 0.37
N VAL A 82 -0.05 -13.22 1.12
CA VAL A 82 -0.59 -12.11 1.92
C VAL A 82 -1.30 -11.10 1.01
N GLU A 83 -2.50 -10.67 1.39
CA GLU A 83 -3.28 -9.70 0.64
C GLU A 83 -2.79 -8.28 0.91
N THR A 84 -1.83 -7.84 0.11
CA THR A 84 -1.32 -6.47 0.11
C THR A 84 -2.01 -5.61 -0.93
N GLU A 85 -1.84 -4.29 -0.84
CA GLU A 85 -2.27 -3.33 -1.86
C GLU A 85 -1.62 -3.66 -3.22
N TRP A 86 -0.34 -4.07 -3.22
CA TRP A 86 0.36 -4.52 -4.42
C TRP A 86 -0.25 -5.80 -4.99
N HIS A 87 -0.50 -6.81 -4.14
CA HIS A 87 -1.15 -8.03 -4.57
C HIS A 87 -2.50 -7.74 -5.22
N PHE A 88 -3.32 -6.91 -4.58
CA PHE A 88 -4.64 -6.54 -5.08
C PHE A 88 -4.60 -5.86 -6.46
N VAL A 89 -3.64 -4.94 -6.68
CA VAL A 89 -3.59 -4.12 -7.90
C VAL A 89 -2.79 -4.78 -9.04
N MET A 90 -1.77 -5.59 -8.73
CA MET A 90 -0.79 -6.05 -9.71
C MET A 90 -0.75 -7.57 -9.90
N GLU A 91 -1.18 -8.36 -8.92
CA GLU A 91 -0.87 -9.81 -8.91
C GLU A 91 -2.08 -10.71 -8.72
N CYS A 92 -3.18 -10.21 -8.19
CA CYS A 92 -4.31 -11.03 -7.78
C CYS A 92 -5.10 -11.49 -9.01
N SER A 93 -5.01 -12.79 -9.31
CA SER A 93 -5.68 -13.39 -10.47
C SER A 93 -7.20 -13.33 -10.42
N ALA A 94 -7.78 -13.08 -9.23
CA ALA A 94 -9.21 -12.87 -9.07
C ALA A 94 -9.67 -11.49 -9.59
N TYR A 95 -8.72 -10.60 -9.88
CA TYR A 95 -8.95 -9.22 -10.32
C TYR A 95 -8.21 -8.89 -11.62
N ASP A 96 -7.72 -9.86 -12.39
CA ASP A 96 -6.95 -9.61 -13.62
C ASP A 96 -7.72 -8.72 -14.62
N ASP A 97 -9.02 -8.95 -14.76
CA ASP A 97 -9.95 -8.16 -15.57
C ASP A 97 -10.10 -6.72 -15.05
N ILE A 98 -10.05 -6.54 -13.73
CA ILE A 98 -10.10 -5.24 -13.06
C ILE A 98 -8.75 -4.51 -13.19
N CYS A 99 -7.61 -5.21 -13.11
CA CYS A 99 -6.27 -4.64 -13.23
C CYS A 99 -6.09 -4.01 -14.62
N ILE A 100 -6.49 -4.71 -15.69
CA ILE A 100 -6.51 -4.19 -17.07
C ILE A 100 -7.42 -2.94 -17.16
N GLN A 101 -8.56 -2.93 -16.47
CA GLN A 101 -9.42 -1.75 -16.44
C GLN A 101 -8.82 -0.57 -15.67
N TYR A 102 -8.04 -0.83 -14.61
CA TYR A 102 -7.40 0.21 -13.81
C TYR A 102 -6.32 0.93 -14.61
N GLU A 103 -5.45 0.22 -15.33
CA GLU A 103 -4.46 0.84 -16.22
C GLU A 103 -5.12 1.82 -17.19
N ASN A 104 -6.17 1.36 -17.88
CA ASN A 104 -6.94 2.16 -18.82
C ASN A 104 -7.63 3.38 -18.18
N LYS A 105 -8.16 3.23 -16.95
CA LYS A 105 -8.88 4.31 -16.25
C LYS A 105 -7.95 5.35 -15.62
N LEU A 106 -6.78 4.92 -15.16
CA LEU A 106 -5.81 5.78 -14.50
C LEU A 106 -4.99 6.59 -15.51
N LYS A 107 -4.92 6.14 -16.78
CA LYS A 107 -4.12 6.79 -17.84
C LYS A 107 -2.67 7.04 -17.39
N VAL A 108 -2.10 6.06 -16.71
CA VAL A 108 -0.70 6.08 -16.29
C VAL A 108 0.09 5.11 -17.16
N ASP A 109 1.31 5.49 -17.51
CA ASP A 109 2.25 4.61 -18.20
C ASP A 109 2.88 3.70 -17.13
N GLY A 110 2.18 2.65 -16.74
CA GLY A 110 2.60 1.71 -15.68
C GLY A 110 1.96 2.02 -14.32
N LEU A 111 1.21 1.06 -13.79
CA LEU A 111 0.63 1.12 -12.44
C LEU A 111 1.71 1.09 -11.36
N GLU A 112 2.82 0.44 -11.65
CA GLU A 112 3.99 0.26 -10.81
C GLU A 112 4.52 1.61 -10.32
N GLU A 113 4.56 2.63 -11.19
CA GLU A 113 5.04 3.96 -10.87
C GLU A 113 4.21 4.68 -9.79
N LEU A 114 2.96 4.25 -9.56
CA LEU A 114 2.12 4.80 -8.49
C LEU A 114 2.42 4.19 -7.12
N PHE A 115 3.00 3.00 -7.11
CA PHE A 115 3.28 2.22 -5.90
C PHE A 115 4.76 2.23 -5.54
N GLU A 116 5.66 2.26 -6.52
CA GLU A 116 7.08 2.55 -6.34
C GLU A 116 7.26 3.96 -5.76
N GLY A 117 8.20 4.13 -4.83
CA GLY A 117 8.69 5.45 -4.43
C GLY A 117 9.30 6.16 -5.64
N THR A 118 9.35 7.50 -5.64
CA THR A 118 10.27 8.21 -6.53
C THR A 118 11.65 7.64 -6.27
N LYS A 119 12.17 6.81 -7.19
CA LYS A 119 13.58 6.45 -7.20
C LYS A 119 14.31 7.78 -7.20
N LEU A 120 14.83 8.17 -6.04
CA LEU A 120 15.84 9.20 -5.98
C LEU A 120 16.93 8.68 -6.91
N GLN A 121 16.98 9.22 -8.12
CA GLN A 121 18.17 9.09 -8.94
C GLN A 121 19.25 9.80 -8.13
N ALA A 122 20.03 8.99 -7.42
CA ALA A 122 21.25 9.43 -6.79
C ALA A 122 22.12 9.99 -7.90
N THR A 123 22.24 11.32 -7.91
CA THR A 123 23.29 12.05 -8.63
C THR A 123 24.44 12.27 -7.66
#